data_AF-A0A0P0NBK5-F1
#
_entry.id   AF-A0A0P0NBK5-F1
#
_cell.length_a   1.000
_cell.length_b   1.000
_cell.length_c   1.000
_cell.angle_alpha   90.00
_cell.angle_beta   90.00
_cell.angle_gamma   90.00
#
_symmetry.space_group_name_H-M   'P 1'
#
loop_
_entity.id
_entity.type
_entity.pdbx_description
1 polymer ?
#
loop_
_entity_poly.entity_id
_entity_poly.type
_entity_poly.pdbx_seq_one_letter_code
_entity_poly.pdbx_strand_id
1 'polypeptide(L)'
;MGRIFLLCFLFFGFSAQSQPRLKGGLDKFVMEKKVYPAYSLRNCIQGLVTIEFKLNHQGEVTYSAIRSGMGTDLDDEALRLIRLSSGKWEILKSHDSTVVLLAPMKFELSGSGCDGKTKTDINLAIANYVSNASLTEVIQNFYKNREKTGFKPEDEARFARLKEQLGYDDDYFAERIKDGKRKLKQKDPQGACEDFLFVKNMGSNMADELIAQYCR
;
A
#
# COMPACT_ATOMS: atom_id res chain seq x y z
N MET A 1 -42.49 59.91 9.18
CA MET A 1 -42.07 58.72 9.97
C MET A 1 -42.43 57.49 9.18
N GLY A 2 -41.46 56.62 8.90
CA GLY A 2 -41.67 55.37 8.15
C GLY A 2 -40.40 54.91 7.45
N ARG A 3 -39.44 54.37 8.19
CA ARG A 3 -38.25 53.72 7.62
C ARG A 3 -38.59 52.25 7.36
N ILE A 4 -38.73 51.89 6.08
CA ILE A 4 -38.82 50.50 5.65
C ILE A 4 -37.39 49.94 5.63
N PHE A 5 -37.08 49.06 6.57
CA PHE A 5 -35.87 48.25 6.56
C PHE A 5 -36.15 46.99 5.73
N LEU A 6 -35.66 46.98 4.49
CA LEU A 6 -35.70 45.79 3.64
C LEU A 6 -34.55 44.86 4.06
N LEU A 7 -34.84 43.88 4.91
CA LEU A 7 -33.89 42.82 5.27
C LEU A 7 -33.80 41.82 4.10
N CYS A 8 -32.79 42.00 3.24
CA CYS A 8 -32.38 40.97 2.28
C CYS A 8 -31.70 39.80 3.02
N PHE A 9 -32.45 38.75 3.31
CA PHE A 9 -31.90 37.44 3.64
C PHE A 9 -31.33 36.81 2.36
N LEU A 10 -30.04 37.03 2.10
CA LEU A 10 -29.29 36.24 1.13
C LEU A 10 -29.06 34.85 1.72
N PHE A 11 -29.99 33.93 1.48
CA PHE A 11 -29.73 32.50 1.59
C PHE A 11 -28.73 32.12 0.48
N PHE A 12 -27.43 32.23 0.78
CA PHE A 12 -26.42 31.51 0.02
C PHE A 12 -26.65 30.02 0.29
N GLY A 13 -27.40 29.37 -0.61
CA GLY A 13 -27.50 27.92 -0.67
C GLY A 13 -26.14 27.34 -1.04
N PHE A 14 -25.31 27.08 -0.03
CA PHE A 14 -24.13 26.23 -0.20
C PHE A 14 -24.65 24.84 -0.56
N SER A 15 -24.65 24.52 -1.85
CA SER A 15 -24.92 23.16 -2.30
C SER A 15 -23.73 22.32 -1.87
N ALA A 16 -23.85 21.63 -0.73
CA ALA A 16 -22.87 20.64 -0.31
C ALA A 16 -22.89 19.50 -1.34
N GLN A 17 -21.98 19.57 -2.32
CA GLN A 17 -21.82 18.51 -3.30
C GLN A 17 -21.36 17.26 -2.54
N SER A 18 -22.26 16.29 -2.40
CA SER A 18 -21.98 15.08 -1.65
C SER A 18 -20.85 14.32 -2.36
N GLN A 19 -19.69 14.24 -1.72
CA GLN A 19 -18.54 13.53 -2.27
C GLN A 19 -18.79 12.02 -2.32
N PRO A 20 -18.13 11.29 -3.23
CA PRO A 20 -18.11 9.83 -3.24
C PRO A 20 -17.82 9.25 -1.85
N ARG A 21 -18.52 8.17 -1.50
CA ARG A 21 -18.34 7.49 -0.21
C ARG A 21 -18.12 6.00 -0.42
N LEU A 22 -17.19 5.41 0.32
CA LEU A 22 -17.01 3.97 0.31
C LEU A 22 -18.15 3.31 1.10
N LYS A 23 -18.79 2.28 0.54
CA LYS A 23 -19.82 1.50 1.25
C LYS A 23 -19.26 0.95 2.56
N GLY A 24 -19.88 1.33 3.69
CA GLY A 24 -19.43 0.92 5.03
C GLY A 24 -18.29 1.76 5.63
N GLY A 25 -17.76 2.76 4.91
CA GLY A 25 -16.73 3.68 5.38
C GLY A 25 -15.30 3.22 5.12
N LEU A 26 -14.41 4.18 4.82
CA LEU A 26 -13.00 3.91 4.53
C LEU A 26 -12.27 3.31 5.74
N ASP A 27 -12.43 3.88 6.93
CA ASP A 27 -11.72 3.42 8.13
C ASP A 27 -12.04 1.96 8.46
N LYS A 28 -13.32 1.60 8.41
CA LYS A 28 -13.77 0.21 8.63
C LYS A 28 -13.19 -0.72 7.57
N PHE A 29 -13.23 -0.31 6.30
CA PHE A 29 -12.64 -1.09 5.22
C PHE A 29 -11.13 -1.31 5.42
N VAL A 30 -10.39 -0.27 5.77
CA VAL A 30 -8.95 -0.35 6.05
C VAL A 30 -8.68 -1.27 7.23
N MET A 31 -9.42 -1.14 8.33
CA MET A 31 -9.28 -2.02 9.50
C MET A 31 -9.52 -3.49 9.16
N GLU A 32 -10.53 -3.79 8.35
CA GLU A 32 -10.89 -5.17 7.97
C GLU A 32 -9.95 -5.76 6.90
N LYS A 33 -9.42 -4.93 6.02
CA LYS A 33 -8.67 -5.39 4.83
C LYS A 33 -7.17 -5.17 4.92
N LYS A 34 -6.65 -4.39 5.88
CA LYS A 34 -5.21 -4.19 6.01
C LYS A 34 -4.48 -5.52 6.24
N VAL A 35 -3.40 -5.70 5.52
CA VAL A 35 -2.40 -6.74 5.72
C VAL A 35 -1.12 -6.00 6.07
N TYR A 36 -0.80 -5.94 7.37
CA TYR A 36 0.36 -5.18 7.84
C TYR A 36 1.65 -5.74 7.20
N PRO A 37 2.37 -4.96 6.38
CA PRO A 37 3.54 -5.42 5.64
C PRO A 37 4.70 -5.83 6.55
N ALA A 38 5.46 -6.84 6.13
CA ALA A 38 6.54 -7.45 6.90
C ALA A 38 7.62 -6.45 7.38
N TYR A 39 8.08 -5.52 6.53
CA TYR A 39 9.15 -4.60 6.93
C TYR A 39 8.65 -3.63 8.01
N SER A 40 7.50 -3.00 7.77
CA SER A 40 6.92 -2.08 8.74
C SER A 40 6.47 -2.76 10.03
N LEU A 41 6.01 -4.01 9.96
CA LEU A 41 5.67 -4.82 11.13
C LEU A 41 6.90 -5.10 12.01
N ARG A 42 8.00 -5.58 11.41
CA ARG A 42 9.26 -5.89 12.14
C ARG A 42 9.91 -4.67 12.77
N ASN A 43 9.74 -3.50 12.14
CA ASN A 43 10.37 -2.26 12.56
C ASN A 43 9.43 -1.33 13.34
N CYS A 44 8.22 -1.79 13.70
CA CYS A 44 7.25 -1.00 14.44
C CYS A 44 6.90 0.35 13.79
N ILE A 45 6.97 0.41 12.45
CA ILE A 45 6.70 1.63 11.69
C ILE A 45 5.19 1.78 11.60
N GLN A 46 4.67 2.87 12.18
CA GLN A 46 3.26 3.26 12.16
C GLN A 46 3.14 4.67 11.57
N GLY A 47 2.00 5.00 10.96
CA GLY A 47 1.86 6.31 10.34
C GLY A 47 0.52 6.57 9.65
N LEU A 48 0.42 7.74 9.05
CA LEU A 48 -0.69 8.16 8.21
C LEU A 48 -0.21 8.20 6.76
N VAL A 49 -0.85 7.43 5.89
CA VAL A 49 -0.62 7.50 4.44
C VAL A 49 -1.86 8.08 3.78
N THR A 50 -1.68 9.07 2.92
CA THR A 50 -2.76 9.67 2.14
C THR A 50 -2.56 9.32 0.68
N ILE A 51 -3.58 8.71 0.09
CA ILE A 51 -3.62 8.41 -1.34
C ILE A 51 -4.51 9.45 -2.03
N GLU A 52 -4.00 10.01 -3.14
CA GLU A 52 -4.83 10.72 -4.11
C GLU A 52 -5.31 9.74 -5.18
N PHE A 53 -6.59 9.80 -5.53
CA PHE A 53 -7.18 8.87 -6.49
C PHE A 53 -8.37 9.46 -7.23
N LYS A 54 -8.75 8.83 -8.35
CA LYS A 54 -9.92 9.21 -9.16
C LYS A 54 -10.86 8.03 -9.31
N LEU A 55 -12.15 8.34 -9.42
CA LEU A 55 -13.23 7.37 -9.61
C LEU A 55 -14.00 7.67 -10.89
N ASN A 56 -14.38 6.63 -11.63
CA ASN A 56 -15.38 6.75 -12.69
C ASN A 56 -16.82 6.70 -12.11
N HIS A 57 -17.82 6.82 -12.98
CA HIS A 57 -19.23 6.79 -12.58
C HIS A 57 -19.70 5.44 -12.03
N GLN A 58 -18.94 4.37 -12.26
CA GLN A 58 -19.19 3.02 -11.76
C GLN A 58 -18.56 2.81 -10.35
N GLY A 59 -17.86 3.81 -9.83
CA GLY A 59 -17.16 3.72 -8.54
C GLY A 59 -15.87 2.92 -8.60
N GLU A 60 -15.32 2.74 -9.80
CA GLU A 60 -14.04 2.07 -10.02
C GLU A 60 -12.89 3.06 -9.95
N VAL A 61 -11.77 2.63 -9.35
CA VAL A 61 -10.55 3.42 -9.26
C VAL A 61 -9.86 3.44 -10.62
N THR A 62 -9.71 4.62 -11.22
CA THR A 62 -9.06 4.81 -12.53
C THR A 62 -7.64 5.34 -12.44
N TYR A 63 -7.30 5.94 -11.29
CA TYR A 63 -5.97 6.46 -10.97
C TYR A 63 -5.79 6.44 -9.46
N SER A 64 -4.58 6.14 -9.00
CA SER A 64 -4.18 6.27 -7.60
C SER A 64 -2.69 6.54 -7.49
N ALA A 65 -2.30 7.48 -6.63
CA ALA A 65 -0.91 7.77 -6.31
C ALA A 65 -0.75 8.19 -4.84
N ILE A 66 0.46 8.06 -4.32
CA ILE A 66 0.78 8.50 -2.97
C ILE A 66 0.81 10.04 -2.96
N ARG A 67 -0.10 10.64 -2.19
CA ARG A 67 -0.09 12.09 -1.94
C ARG A 67 0.93 12.46 -0.87
N SER A 68 0.94 11.67 0.20
CA SER A 68 1.90 11.77 1.30
C SER A 68 1.99 10.41 1.98
N GLY A 69 3.19 9.90 2.22
CA GLY A 69 3.40 8.57 2.77
C GLY A 69 4.61 8.52 3.70
N MET A 70 4.92 7.31 4.14
CA MET A 70 6.06 7.03 5.02
C MET A 70 7.33 6.71 4.22
N GLY A 71 7.22 6.46 2.91
CA GLY A 71 8.31 5.98 2.08
C GLY A 71 8.65 4.51 2.31
N THR A 72 7.74 3.74 2.92
CA THR A 72 7.93 2.32 3.27
C THR A 72 6.87 1.44 2.61
N ASP A 73 6.90 0.14 2.87
CA ASP A 73 5.89 -0.82 2.39
C ASP A 73 4.46 -0.54 2.91
N LEU A 74 4.26 0.39 3.87
CA LEU A 74 2.92 0.91 4.20
C LEU A 74 2.27 1.69 3.04
N ASP A 75 3.08 2.36 2.22
CA ASP A 75 2.58 3.15 1.10
C ASP A 75 2.02 2.23 0.01
N ASP A 76 2.70 1.10 -0.25
CA ASP A 76 2.24 0.06 -1.16
C ASP A 76 0.94 -0.58 -0.68
N GLU A 77 0.83 -0.83 0.63
CA GLU A 77 -0.39 -1.36 1.24
C GLU A 77 -1.56 -0.38 1.15
N ALA A 78 -1.31 0.92 1.35
CA ALA A 78 -2.30 1.97 1.16
C ALA A 78 -2.81 2.02 -0.28
N LEU A 79 -1.91 1.97 -1.28
CA LEU A 79 -2.27 1.88 -2.69
C LEU A 79 -3.10 0.62 -2.99
N ARG A 80 -2.69 -0.54 -2.45
CA ARG A 80 -3.43 -1.80 -2.60
C ARG A 80 -4.84 -1.69 -2.05
N LEU A 81 -5.04 -1.10 -0.87
CA LEU A 81 -6.36 -0.95 -0.27
C LEU A 81 -7.28 -0.06 -1.12
N ILE A 82 -6.75 1.01 -1.73
CA ILE A 82 -7.51 1.83 -2.67
C ILE A 82 -7.86 1.03 -3.92
N ARG A 83 -6.92 0.28 -4.51
CA ARG A 83 -7.23 -0.63 -5.64
C ARG A 83 -8.30 -1.66 -5.26
N LEU A 84 -8.20 -2.28 -4.09
CA LEU A 84 -9.16 -3.27 -3.58
C LEU A 84 -10.55 -2.67 -3.31
N SER A 85 -10.63 -1.36 -3.11
CA SER A 85 -11.89 -0.63 -2.93
C SER A 85 -12.64 -0.35 -4.24
N SER A 86 -12.01 -0.59 -5.39
CA SER A 86 -12.60 -0.35 -6.72
C SER A 86 -13.96 -1.06 -6.88
N GLY A 87 -14.94 -0.33 -7.42
CA GLY A 87 -16.33 -0.78 -7.61
C GLY A 87 -17.18 -0.79 -6.34
N LYS A 88 -16.65 -0.36 -5.19
CA LYS A 88 -17.36 -0.35 -3.90
C LYS A 88 -17.77 1.06 -3.46
N TRP A 89 -17.47 2.07 -4.27
CA TRP A 89 -17.80 3.46 -3.98
C TRP A 89 -19.23 3.80 -4.43
N GLU A 90 -19.93 4.56 -3.59
CA GLU A 90 -21.21 5.17 -3.91
C GLU A 90 -20.93 6.50 -4.61
N ILE A 91 -21.30 6.54 -5.89
CA ILE A 91 -21.08 7.68 -6.77
C ILE A 91 -22.40 8.41 -7.00
N LEU A 92 -22.40 9.73 -6.86
CA LEU A 92 -23.53 10.55 -7.28
C LEU A 92 -23.59 10.64 -8.80
N LYS A 93 -24.81 10.80 -9.35
CA LYS A 93 -24.99 11.07 -10.78
C LYS A 93 -24.23 12.30 -11.27
N SER A 94 -24.04 13.29 -10.41
CA SER A 94 -23.33 14.55 -10.67
C SER A 94 -21.84 14.49 -10.35
N HIS A 95 -21.28 13.31 -10.08
CA HIS A 95 -19.85 13.16 -9.81
C HIS A 95 -19.03 13.53 -11.06
N ASP A 96 -18.00 14.35 -10.89
CA ASP A 96 -17.03 14.66 -11.95
C ASP A 96 -15.85 13.70 -11.82
N SER A 97 -15.65 12.84 -12.81
CA SER A 97 -14.57 11.84 -12.81
C SER A 97 -13.16 12.44 -12.88
N THR A 98 -13.03 13.74 -13.15
CA THR A 98 -11.74 14.44 -13.14
C THR A 98 -11.30 14.87 -11.74
N VAL A 99 -12.23 14.92 -10.79
CA VAL A 99 -11.97 15.30 -9.40
C VAL A 99 -11.06 14.29 -8.72
N VAL A 100 -10.01 14.81 -8.10
CA VAL A 100 -9.08 14.05 -7.26
C VAL A 100 -9.67 13.96 -5.85
N LEU A 101 -9.82 12.73 -5.36
CA LEU A 101 -10.23 12.40 -4.01
C LEU A 101 -9.00 12.10 -3.16
N LEU A 102 -9.11 12.32 -1.84
CA LEU A 102 -8.06 12.03 -0.87
C LEU A 102 -8.56 10.97 0.12
N ALA A 103 -7.75 9.93 0.32
CA ALA A 103 -8.00 8.86 1.28
C ALA A 103 -6.87 8.80 2.31
N PRO A 104 -7.00 9.50 3.44
CA PRO A 104 -6.09 9.35 4.57
C PRO A 104 -6.35 8.01 5.28
N MET A 105 -5.30 7.23 5.51
CA MET A 105 -5.37 5.88 6.11
C MET A 105 -4.35 5.77 7.24
N LYS A 106 -4.85 5.48 8.46
CA LYS A 106 -4.03 5.36 9.65
C LYS A 106 -3.59 3.90 9.86
N PHE A 107 -2.28 3.66 9.82
CA PHE A 107 -1.68 2.37 10.10
C PHE A 107 -1.21 2.31 11.54
N GLU A 108 -1.98 1.60 12.36
CA GLU A 108 -1.64 1.33 13.75
C GLU A 108 -1.41 -0.16 13.99
N LEU A 109 -0.33 -0.43 14.73
CA LEU A 109 -0.04 -1.73 15.29
C LEU A 109 -0.84 -1.88 16.58
N SER A 110 -1.57 -2.98 16.68
CA SER A 110 -2.29 -3.37 17.89
C SER A 110 -1.53 -4.52 18.54
N GLY A 111 -0.68 -4.25 19.54
CA GLY A 111 0.01 -5.30 20.30
C GLY A 111 1.24 -4.83 21.07
N SER A 112 1.54 -5.56 22.15
CA SER A 112 2.81 -5.48 22.91
C SER A 112 3.93 -6.13 22.09
N GLY A 113 4.96 -5.37 21.77
CA GLY A 113 6.03 -5.83 20.87
C GLY A 113 6.84 -4.66 20.29
N CYS A 114 6.27 -3.46 20.33
CA CYS A 114 6.93 -2.22 19.97
C CYS A 114 7.40 -1.39 21.16
N ASP A 115 7.14 -1.84 22.40
CA ASP A 115 7.42 -1.10 23.63
C ASP A 115 8.91 -0.80 23.83
N GLY A 116 9.80 -1.59 23.22
CA GLY A 116 11.25 -1.40 23.28
C GLY A 116 11.85 -0.58 22.11
N LYS A 117 11.06 -0.15 21.13
CA LYS A 117 11.54 0.60 19.97
C LYS A 117 11.40 2.09 20.19
N THR A 118 12.51 2.83 20.16
CA THR A 118 12.47 4.28 20.28
C THR A 118 12.02 4.91 18.96
N LYS A 119 11.54 6.16 19.00
CA LYS A 119 11.26 6.94 17.79
C LYS A 119 12.48 7.06 16.89
N THR A 120 13.69 7.13 17.47
CA THR A 120 14.94 7.18 16.72
C THR A 120 15.18 5.89 15.94
N ASP A 121 14.95 4.73 16.57
CA ASP A 121 15.11 3.43 15.90
C ASP A 121 14.13 3.28 14.73
N ILE A 122 12.88 3.72 14.93
CA ILE A 122 11.83 3.68 13.90
C ILE A 122 12.21 4.60 12.73
N ASN A 123 12.64 5.83 13.02
CA ASN A 123 13.07 6.78 11.98
C ASN A 123 14.30 6.29 11.21
N LEU A 124 15.25 5.64 11.91
CA LEU A 124 16.40 5.02 11.29
C LEU A 124 15.99 3.86 10.37
N ALA A 125 15.03 3.02 10.79
CA ALA A 125 14.49 1.97 9.94
C ALA A 125 13.84 2.57 8.67
N ILE A 126 13.01 3.61 8.80
CA ILE A 126 12.42 4.30 7.63
C ILE A 126 13.52 4.82 6.69
N ALA A 127 14.53 5.50 7.24
CA ALA A 127 15.64 6.03 6.45
C ALA A 127 16.42 4.91 5.73
N ASN A 128 16.65 3.78 6.40
CA ASN A 128 17.30 2.61 5.83
C ASN A 128 16.47 1.96 4.72
N TYR A 129 15.15 1.86 4.87
CA TYR A 129 14.28 1.36 3.80
C TYR A 129 14.40 2.21 2.54
N VAL A 130 14.29 3.54 2.72
CA VAL A 130 14.35 4.50 1.61
C VAL A 130 15.72 4.49 0.93
N SER A 131 16.81 4.52 1.70
CA SER A 131 18.18 4.54 1.14
C SER A 131 18.54 3.25 0.41
N ASN A 132 17.93 2.13 0.79
CA ASN A 132 18.20 0.82 0.22
C ASN A 132 17.26 0.42 -0.93
N ALA A 133 16.27 1.26 -1.28
CA ALA A 133 15.29 0.93 -2.32
C ALA A 133 15.95 0.57 -3.67
N SER A 134 16.98 1.32 -4.08
CA SER A 134 17.72 1.05 -5.32
C SER A 134 18.50 -0.27 -5.27
N LEU A 135 19.03 -0.65 -4.11
CA LEU A 135 19.72 -1.93 -3.92
C LEU A 135 18.73 -3.09 -4.03
N THR A 136 17.55 -2.96 -3.41
CA THR A 136 16.47 -3.94 -3.55
C THR A 136 16.02 -4.09 -5.01
N GLU A 137 15.90 -2.97 -5.74
CA GLU A 137 15.56 -2.99 -7.16
C GLU A 137 16.63 -3.72 -8.00
N VAL A 138 17.91 -3.47 -7.73
CA VAL A 138 19.03 -4.14 -8.42
C VAL A 138 18.97 -5.66 -8.20
N ILE A 139 18.71 -6.12 -6.97
CA ILE A 139 18.52 -7.55 -6.67
C ILE A 139 17.35 -8.11 -7.49
N GLN A 140 16.21 -7.43 -7.45
CA GLN A 140 15.01 -7.89 -8.16
C GLN A 140 15.22 -7.97 -9.67
N ASN A 141 15.84 -6.95 -10.26
CA ASN A 141 16.07 -6.89 -11.68
C ASN A 141 17.05 -7.98 -12.15
N PHE A 142 18.07 -8.30 -11.35
CA PHE A 142 18.95 -9.44 -11.63
C PHE A 142 18.15 -10.76 -11.66
N TYR A 143 17.42 -11.09 -10.60
CA TYR A 143 16.73 -12.37 -10.49
C TYR A 143 15.54 -12.51 -11.44
N LYS A 144 14.89 -11.41 -11.84
CA LYS A 144 13.87 -11.37 -12.90
C LYS A 144 14.44 -11.75 -14.27
N ASN A 145 15.71 -11.42 -14.53
CA ASN A 145 16.34 -11.57 -15.85
C ASN A 145 17.43 -12.65 -15.90
N ARG A 146 17.69 -13.36 -14.80
CA ARG A 146 18.84 -14.28 -14.66
C ARG A 146 18.95 -15.33 -15.77
N GLU A 147 17.83 -15.83 -16.27
CA GLU A 147 17.77 -16.82 -17.36
C GLU A 147 18.26 -16.24 -18.70
N LYS A 148 18.07 -14.93 -18.91
CA LYS A 148 18.43 -14.23 -20.14
C LYS A 148 19.86 -13.67 -20.10
N THR A 149 20.31 -13.21 -18.94
CA THR A 149 21.58 -12.48 -18.79
C THR A 149 22.78 -13.40 -18.53
N GLY A 150 22.54 -14.69 -18.29
CA GLY A 150 23.58 -15.64 -17.91
C GLY A 150 23.89 -15.54 -16.42
N PHE A 151 23.73 -16.65 -15.73
CA PHE A 151 23.96 -16.76 -14.29
C PHE A 151 25.44 -17.05 -13.99
N LYS A 152 26.00 -16.39 -12.98
CA LYS A 152 27.36 -16.67 -12.49
C LYS A 152 27.39 -16.89 -10.97
N PRO A 153 28.15 -17.87 -10.45
CA PRO A 153 28.24 -18.13 -9.01
C PRO A 153 28.70 -16.92 -8.17
N GLU A 154 29.56 -16.04 -8.72
CA GLU A 154 30.01 -14.83 -8.03
C GLU A 154 28.88 -13.82 -7.79
N ASP A 155 27.87 -13.77 -8.67
CA ASP A 155 26.71 -12.90 -8.52
C ASP A 155 25.83 -13.38 -7.36
N GLU A 156 25.66 -14.70 -7.20
CA GLU A 156 24.92 -15.26 -6.07
C GLU A 156 25.55 -14.91 -4.72
N ALA A 157 26.86 -15.10 -4.57
CA ALA A 157 27.56 -14.77 -3.33
C ALA A 157 27.51 -13.27 -3.01
N ARG A 158 27.50 -12.42 -4.03
CA ARG A 158 27.31 -10.97 -3.88
C ARG A 158 25.88 -10.65 -3.42
N PHE A 159 24.85 -11.19 -4.07
CA PHE A 159 23.46 -10.91 -3.74
C PHE A 159 23.03 -11.55 -2.42
N ALA A 160 23.60 -12.68 -2.02
CA ALA A 160 23.40 -13.27 -0.70
C ALA A 160 23.82 -12.29 0.41
N ARG A 161 25.05 -11.74 0.32
CA ARG A 161 25.55 -10.72 1.25
C ARG A 161 24.72 -9.46 1.25
N LEU A 162 24.29 -8.99 0.06
CA LEU A 162 23.45 -7.80 -0.03
C LEU A 162 22.09 -8.03 0.62
N LYS A 163 21.44 -9.18 0.39
CA LYS A 163 20.17 -9.53 1.06
C LYS A 163 20.30 -9.56 2.58
N GLU A 164 21.38 -10.15 3.09
CA GLU A 164 21.68 -10.18 4.52
C GLU A 164 21.83 -8.76 5.10
N GLN A 165 22.59 -7.88 4.44
CA GLN A 165 22.73 -6.48 4.84
C GLN A 165 21.40 -5.71 4.86
N LEU A 166 20.47 -6.08 3.96
CA LEU A 166 19.15 -5.46 3.86
C LEU A 166 18.10 -6.11 4.78
N GLY A 167 18.44 -7.19 5.49
CA GLY A 167 17.53 -7.93 6.37
C GLY A 167 16.51 -8.79 5.63
N TYR A 168 16.84 -9.24 4.41
CA TYR A 168 16.02 -10.16 3.63
C TYR A 168 16.47 -11.61 3.82
N ASP A 169 15.96 -12.23 4.88
CA ASP A 169 16.15 -13.63 5.23
C ASP A 169 14.93 -14.51 4.85
N ASP A 170 15.07 -15.82 5.06
CA ASP A 170 13.99 -16.77 4.77
C ASP A 170 12.76 -16.52 5.65
N ASP A 171 12.94 -16.03 6.87
CA ASP A 171 11.83 -15.62 7.75
C ASP A 171 11.05 -14.44 7.13
N TYR A 172 11.76 -13.46 6.55
CA TYR A 172 11.14 -12.33 5.85
C TYR A 172 10.33 -12.85 4.66
N PHE A 173 10.88 -13.78 3.88
CA PHE A 173 10.17 -14.37 2.76
C PHE A 173 8.95 -15.19 3.20
N ALA A 174 9.04 -15.92 4.32
CA ALA A 174 7.91 -16.63 4.89
C ALA A 174 6.79 -15.68 5.34
N GLU A 175 7.13 -14.54 5.94
CA GLU A 175 6.18 -13.48 6.28
C GLU A 175 5.51 -12.87 5.03
N ARG A 176 6.30 -12.54 3.99
CA ARG A 176 5.76 -12.06 2.71
C ARG A 176 4.79 -13.07 2.08
N ILE A 177 5.13 -14.37 2.10
CA ILE A 177 4.23 -15.43 1.62
C ILE A 177 2.95 -15.49 2.46
N LYS A 178 3.05 -15.34 3.78
CA LYS A 178 1.88 -15.29 4.67
C LYS A 178 0.99 -14.09 4.34
N ASP A 179 1.57 -12.94 4.02
CA ASP A 179 0.85 -11.74 3.56
C ASP A 179 0.08 -12.04 2.27
N GLY A 180 0.73 -12.64 1.28
CA GLY A 180 0.08 -13.00 0.02
C GLY A 180 -1.08 -13.98 0.23
N LYS A 181 -0.91 -14.98 1.09
CA LYS A 181 -1.99 -15.90 1.46
C LYS A 181 -3.15 -15.19 2.17
N ARG A 182 -2.89 -14.16 2.98
CA ARG A 182 -3.95 -13.32 3.58
C ARG A 182 -4.71 -12.53 2.50
N LYS A 183 -4.00 -11.96 1.51
CA LYS A 183 -4.61 -11.23 0.39
C LYS A 183 -5.47 -12.13 -0.51
N LEU A 184 -5.06 -13.39 -0.75
CA LEU A 184 -5.91 -14.38 -1.43
C LEU A 184 -7.26 -14.58 -0.72
N LYS A 185 -7.25 -14.71 0.62
CA LYS A 185 -8.48 -14.83 1.41
C LYS A 185 -9.38 -13.59 1.31
N GLN A 186 -8.80 -12.43 1.01
CA GLN A 186 -9.53 -11.18 0.77
C GLN A 186 -10.06 -11.05 -0.67
N LYS A 187 -9.90 -12.07 -1.52
CA LYS A 187 -10.19 -12.05 -2.96
C LYS A 187 -9.34 -11.01 -3.71
N ASP A 188 -8.08 -10.86 -3.30
CA ASP A 188 -7.09 -9.98 -3.92
C ASP A 188 -5.93 -10.79 -4.51
N PRO A 189 -6.12 -11.46 -5.67
CA PRO A 189 -5.07 -12.25 -6.31
C PRO A 189 -3.91 -11.38 -6.78
N GLN A 190 -4.19 -10.15 -7.25
CA GLN A 190 -3.14 -9.23 -7.68
C GLN A 190 -2.20 -8.87 -6.53
N GLY A 191 -2.75 -8.45 -5.39
CA GLY A 191 -1.95 -8.15 -4.19
C GLY A 191 -1.20 -9.36 -3.64
N ALA A 192 -1.78 -10.56 -3.75
CA ALA A 192 -1.09 -11.78 -3.37
C ALA A 192 0.10 -12.09 -4.28
N CYS A 193 -0.08 -11.92 -5.58
CA CYS A 193 0.97 -12.15 -6.56
C CYS A 193 2.12 -11.16 -6.45
N GLU A 194 1.86 -9.90 -6.09
CA GLU A 194 2.91 -8.93 -5.76
C GLU A 194 3.82 -9.45 -4.63
N ASP A 195 3.25 -10.12 -3.62
CA ASP A 195 4.02 -10.69 -2.52
C ASP A 195 4.81 -11.92 -2.92
N PHE A 196 4.21 -12.84 -3.67
CA PHE A 196 4.88 -14.05 -4.12
C PHE A 196 5.98 -13.75 -5.13
N LEU A 197 5.70 -12.86 -6.10
CA LEU A 197 6.69 -12.42 -7.09
C LEU A 197 7.82 -11.65 -6.43
N PHE A 198 7.58 -10.87 -5.37
CA PHE A 198 8.67 -10.28 -4.59
C PHE A 198 9.64 -11.36 -4.11
N VAL A 199 9.15 -12.42 -3.46
CA VAL A 199 10.00 -13.50 -2.94
C VAL A 199 10.81 -14.18 -4.06
N LYS A 200 10.16 -14.49 -5.18
CA LYS A 200 10.83 -15.04 -6.38
C LYS A 200 11.91 -14.11 -6.93
N ASN A 201 11.60 -12.81 -7.00
CA ASN A 201 12.51 -11.79 -7.49
C ASN A 201 13.62 -11.47 -6.47
N MET A 202 13.53 -11.93 -5.22
CA MET A 202 14.65 -11.91 -4.27
C MET A 202 15.53 -13.17 -4.36
N GLY A 203 15.27 -14.02 -5.35
CA GLY A 203 16.05 -15.23 -5.61
C GLY A 203 15.63 -16.45 -4.79
N SER A 204 14.54 -16.36 -4.03
CA SER A 204 14.00 -17.50 -3.27
C SER A 204 12.95 -18.27 -4.08
N ASN A 205 12.96 -19.59 -3.98
CA ASN A 205 11.98 -20.48 -4.61
C ASN A 205 10.76 -20.77 -3.72
N MET A 206 10.72 -20.24 -2.49
CA MET A 206 9.68 -20.55 -1.49
C MET A 206 8.25 -20.23 -1.95
N ALA A 207 8.10 -19.37 -2.97
CA ALA A 207 6.81 -18.96 -3.51
C ALA A 207 6.47 -19.58 -4.87
N ASP A 208 7.34 -20.42 -5.46
CA ASP A 208 7.17 -20.88 -6.85
C ASP A 208 5.85 -21.65 -7.09
N GLU A 209 5.47 -22.54 -6.17
CA GLU A 209 4.19 -23.27 -6.26
C GLU A 209 2.99 -22.33 -6.22
N LEU A 210 3.02 -21.33 -5.33
CA LEU A 210 1.94 -20.34 -5.19
C LEU A 210 1.84 -19.45 -6.42
N ILE A 211 2.98 -19.08 -7.02
CA ILE A 211 3.01 -18.32 -8.28
C ILE A 211 2.39 -19.14 -9.40
N ALA A 212 2.80 -20.41 -9.57
CA ALA A 212 2.29 -21.28 -10.61
C ALA A 212 0.77 -21.55 -10.48
N GLN A 213 0.26 -21.54 -9.25
CA GLN A 213 -1.14 -21.75 -8.94
C GLN A 213 -2.00 -20.49 -9.12
N TYR A 214 -1.54 -19.32 -8.70
CA TYR A 214 -2.39 -18.14 -8.53
C TYR A 214 -2.05 -16.95 -9.43
N CYS A 215 -0.86 -16.90 -10.04
CA CYS A 215 -0.31 -15.69 -10.69
C CYS A 215 -0.17 -15.82 -12.20
N ARG A 216 -1.19 -16.39 -12.85
CA ARG A 216 -1.25 -16.58 -14.30
C ARG A 216 -1.87 -15.39 -15.02
#